data_AF-A0A960U1M3-F1
#
_entry.id   AF-A0A960U1M3-F1
#
_cell.length_a   1.000
_cell.length_b   1.000
_cell.length_c   1.000
_cell.angle_alpha   90.00
_cell.angle_beta   90.00
_cell.angle_gamma   90.00
#
_symmetry.space_group_name_H-M   'P 1'
#
loop_
_entity.id
_entity.type
_entity.pdbx_description
1 polymer ?
#
loop_
_entity_poly.entity_id
_entity_poly.type
_entity_poly.pdbx_seq_one_letter_code
_entity_poly.pdbx_strand_id
1 'polypeptide(L)'
;MRVQQVLAVLVVMTLFMGTSTAWSQGSADIDQSGFVDAQDQILFLQQWQTGGAFAPEEVTPAEQVEVEIIGVTVPADNRPEVTFALMNGAGQAIDPADLSTYRFTICKLVENSPAAGQANYISYITEEETNEYGPPPHGTVTAHVATFDSGRGPSGGVAVNITDNGDGTFTYKFADEIVIAAADMGLTHTVGAQIQYNLQGKTTYANPIFNFVPDGSEVTTVRELTNTMTCNECHTDLGLHGGGRKEIGLCILCHNPSPDNIDPDSGNSIDMKVMIHKIHMGADLPRPATDPYIIYGHNGSVNNYSEVLYPQDIRNCEKCHTGTEDHPEQADYWMTNPSVAACGSCHENVNFTTGQGHSDNNFPATDGSCLACHGPQGSAPIAEVHQIPRKAEDFPQLMSEIMEVANTTPGATPSVTFTLTQDVSGVVTDVDPTSLNRVAVSVAGPTVGDYDMVWTEIIGGNSTDNGDGTRTYMLNQAIPADAVGTWAFGIEARGNGIAEFDGARAALVANPVAYAAVTDAAP
;
A
#
# COMPACT_ATOMS: atom_id res chain seq x y z
N MET A 1 -46.06 2.42 17.57
CA MET A 1 -47.36 2.49 16.85
C MET A 1 -47.14 3.28 15.57
N ARG A 2 -47.42 2.65 14.42
CA ARG A 2 -47.44 3.18 13.02
C ARG A 2 -46.06 3.50 12.43
N VAL A 3 -45.45 2.72 11.52
CA VAL A 3 -45.86 2.00 10.28
C VAL A 3 -46.12 2.92 9.08
N GLN A 4 -45.33 2.67 8.02
CA GLN A 4 -45.51 2.90 6.58
C GLN A 4 -45.29 4.31 6.00
N GLN A 5 -44.36 4.41 5.03
CA GLN A 5 -44.72 4.53 3.62
C GLN A 5 -43.53 4.22 2.67
N VAL A 6 -43.78 3.29 1.74
CA VAL A 6 -42.96 2.90 0.57
C VAL A 6 -43.81 3.18 -0.67
N LEU A 7 -43.25 3.84 -1.68
CA LEU A 7 -43.75 3.91 -3.07
C LEU A 7 -42.52 4.27 -3.95
N ALA A 8 -41.87 3.35 -4.66
CA ALA A 8 -42.24 2.71 -5.93
C ALA A 8 -42.28 3.68 -7.14
N VAL A 9 -41.19 3.70 -7.92
CA VAL A 9 -41.22 4.01 -9.37
C VAL A 9 -40.32 3.00 -10.08
N LEU A 10 -40.93 2.10 -10.84
CA LEU A 10 -40.28 1.17 -11.75
C LEU A 10 -40.92 1.39 -13.12
N VAL A 11 -40.16 1.91 -14.09
CA VAL A 11 -40.55 1.95 -15.50
C VAL A 11 -39.43 1.36 -16.34
N VAL A 12 -39.67 0.10 -16.71
CA VAL A 12 -39.33 -0.64 -17.93
C VAL A 12 -38.48 0.11 -18.99
N MET A 13 -37.27 -0.41 -19.26
CA MET A 13 -36.71 -0.49 -20.61
C MET A 13 -35.85 -1.75 -20.74
N THR A 14 -36.43 -2.80 -21.32
CA THR A 14 -35.70 -3.90 -21.96
C THR A 14 -35.76 -3.68 -23.47
N LEU A 15 -34.59 -3.64 -24.12
CA LEU A 15 -34.26 -4.08 -25.49
C LEU A 15 -33.12 -3.23 -26.07
N PHE A 16 -31.89 -3.62 -25.81
CA PHE A 16 -30.80 -3.66 -26.80
C PHE A 16 -29.77 -4.69 -26.31
N MET A 17 -29.92 -5.93 -26.78
CA MET A 17 -28.80 -6.88 -26.82
C MET A 17 -27.90 -6.44 -27.98
N GLY A 18 -26.80 -5.77 -27.63
CA GLY A 18 -25.71 -5.43 -28.53
C GLY A 18 -24.43 -6.06 -28.00
N THR A 19 -23.84 -6.92 -28.80
CA THR A 19 -22.52 -7.57 -28.72
C THR A 19 -21.53 -6.98 -27.71
N SER A 20 -20.99 -7.87 -26.88
CA SER A 20 -19.73 -7.73 -26.15
C SER A 20 -18.63 -7.14 -27.06
N THR A 21 -18.20 -5.92 -26.75
CA THR A 21 -16.93 -5.38 -27.21
C THR A 21 -15.98 -5.29 -26.02
N ALA A 22 -14.78 -5.81 -26.25
CA ALA A 22 -13.67 -5.87 -25.32
C ALA A 22 -13.45 -4.56 -24.57
N TRP A 23 -13.31 -4.66 -23.25
CA TRP A 23 -12.75 -3.60 -22.42
C TRP A 23 -11.24 -3.62 -22.63
N SER A 24 -10.78 -2.82 -23.59
CA SER A 24 -9.36 -2.51 -23.74
C SER A 24 -8.98 -1.40 -22.78
N GLN A 25 -8.00 -1.70 -21.92
CA GLN A 25 -6.88 -0.86 -21.47
C GLN A 25 -7.10 0.66 -21.34
N GLY A 26 -6.85 1.16 -20.13
CA GLY A 26 -6.64 2.58 -19.84
C GLY A 26 -6.69 2.83 -18.34
N SER A 27 -5.57 3.29 -17.80
CA SER A 27 -5.39 3.84 -16.46
C SER A 27 -6.53 4.73 -15.98
N ALA A 28 -6.67 4.90 -14.67
CA ALA A 28 -7.47 5.97 -14.05
C ALA A 28 -6.86 7.38 -14.28
N ASP A 29 -6.45 7.64 -15.51
CA ASP A 29 -6.07 8.93 -16.08
C ASP A 29 -6.62 8.89 -17.52
N ILE A 30 -7.78 9.52 -17.72
CA ILE A 30 -8.56 9.42 -18.96
C ILE A 30 -7.99 10.31 -20.08
N ASP A 31 -6.93 11.09 -19.82
CA ASP A 31 -6.29 11.90 -20.86
C ASP A 31 -4.74 11.99 -20.84
N GLN A 32 -4.06 11.24 -19.96
CA GLN A 32 -2.59 11.24 -19.82
C GLN A 32 -1.99 12.61 -19.49
N SER A 33 -2.80 13.56 -19.00
CA SER A 33 -2.33 14.90 -18.66
C SER A 33 -1.64 14.97 -17.30
N GLY A 34 -1.78 13.94 -16.46
CA GLY A 34 -1.27 13.92 -15.10
C GLY A 34 -2.01 14.85 -14.13
N PHE A 35 -3.23 15.30 -14.48
CA PHE A 35 -4.12 16.07 -13.63
C PHE A 35 -5.52 15.46 -13.64
N VAL A 36 -6.21 15.47 -12.49
CA VAL A 36 -7.63 15.09 -12.40
C VAL A 36 -8.47 16.34 -12.62
N ASP A 37 -9.20 16.40 -13.73
CA ASP A 37 -10.09 17.53 -14.03
C ASP A 37 -11.55 17.29 -13.55
N ALA A 38 -12.42 18.27 -13.75
CA ALA A 38 -13.83 18.18 -13.33
C ALA A 38 -14.62 17.12 -14.12
N GLN A 39 -14.23 16.82 -15.36
CA GLN A 39 -14.79 15.72 -16.15
C GLN A 39 -14.35 14.36 -15.58
N ASP A 40 -13.10 14.24 -15.17
CA ASP A 40 -12.55 13.04 -14.52
C ASP A 40 -13.17 12.79 -13.15
N GLN A 41 -13.41 13.85 -12.36
CA GLN A 41 -14.14 13.73 -11.10
C GLN A 41 -15.59 13.27 -11.29
N ILE A 42 -16.27 13.75 -12.33
CA ILE A 42 -17.63 13.31 -12.66
C ILE A 42 -17.62 11.84 -13.12
N LEU A 43 -16.61 11.39 -13.85
CA LEU A 43 -16.46 9.99 -14.25
C LEU A 43 -16.13 9.08 -13.05
N PHE A 44 -15.28 9.55 -12.13
CA PHE A 44 -14.99 8.86 -10.86
C PHE A 44 -16.24 8.77 -9.96
N LEU A 45 -17.01 9.86 -9.86
CA LEU A 45 -18.30 9.90 -9.15
C LEU A 45 -19.36 9.03 -9.82
N GLN A 46 -19.41 8.96 -11.15
CA GLN A 46 -20.32 8.06 -11.87
C GLN A 46 -19.93 6.58 -11.72
N GLN A 47 -18.63 6.27 -11.64
CA GLN A 47 -18.14 4.92 -11.28
C GLN A 47 -18.59 4.52 -9.86
N TRP A 48 -18.52 5.47 -8.92
CA TRP A 48 -19.02 5.28 -7.55
C TRP A 48 -20.56 5.16 -7.47
N GLN A 49 -21.30 5.91 -8.29
CA GLN A 49 -22.77 5.93 -8.26
C GLN A 49 -23.43 4.78 -9.06
N THR A 50 -22.70 4.13 -9.98
CA THR A 50 -23.22 2.99 -10.76
C THR A 50 -22.89 1.63 -10.13
N GLY A 51 -21.97 1.58 -9.17
CA GLY A 51 -21.70 0.40 -8.33
C GLY A 51 -22.57 0.42 -7.07
N GLY A 52 -23.71 -0.28 -7.10
CA GLY A 52 -24.52 -0.48 -5.90
C GLY A 52 -23.71 -1.13 -4.76
N ALA A 53 -23.84 -0.56 -3.56
CA ALA A 53 -23.43 -1.12 -2.26
C ALA A 53 -21.94 -1.49 -2.08
N PHE A 54 -21.09 -0.47 -1.84
CA PHE A 54 -19.75 -0.65 -1.26
C PHE A 54 -19.59 0.02 0.11
N ALA A 55 -20.68 0.27 0.84
CA ALA A 55 -20.52 0.33 2.29
C ALA A 55 -20.30 -1.12 2.74
N PRO A 56 -19.12 -1.50 3.27
CA PRO A 56 -18.98 -2.82 3.88
C PRO A 56 -20.10 -2.95 4.91
N GLU A 57 -20.80 -4.08 4.87
CA GLU A 57 -21.91 -4.33 5.78
C GLU A 57 -21.41 -4.19 7.23
N GLU A 58 -21.99 -3.27 8.00
CA GLU A 58 -21.49 -2.98 9.36
C GLU A 58 -21.47 -4.26 10.20
N VAL A 59 -20.28 -4.66 10.62
CA VAL A 59 -20.06 -5.78 11.54
C VAL A 59 -20.23 -5.24 12.96
N THR A 60 -21.19 -5.78 13.70
CA THR A 60 -21.35 -5.44 15.12
C THR A 60 -20.29 -6.16 15.96
N PRO A 61 -19.95 -5.67 17.17
CA PRO A 61 -19.00 -6.36 18.04
C PRO A 61 -19.38 -7.82 18.32
N ALA A 62 -20.67 -8.15 18.37
CA ALA A 62 -21.11 -9.53 18.60
C ALA A 62 -20.85 -10.48 17.40
N GLU A 63 -20.69 -9.93 16.20
CA GLU A 63 -20.42 -10.66 14.95
C GLU A 63 -18.92 -10.75 14.64
N GLN A 64 -18.11 -9.87 15.22
CA GLN A 64 -16.65 -9.85 15.05
C GLN A 64 -16.01 -10.96 15.89
N VAL A 65 -15.26 -11.86 15.26
CA VAL A 65 -14.42 -12.82 15.97
C VAL A 65 -13.15 -12.15 16.49
N GLU A 66 -12.78 -12.48 17.72
CA GLU A 66 -11.53 -12.09 18.38
C GLU A 66 -10.86 -13.34 18.93
N VAL A 67 -9.56 -13.48 18.63
CA VAL A 67 -8.77 -14.64 19.02
C VAL A 67 -7.42 -14.15 19.51
N GLU A 68 -7.00 -14.68 20.66
CA GLU A 68 -5.68 -14.45 21.23
C GLU A 68 -5.03 -15.82 21.46
N ILE A 69 -3.84 -16.03 20.89
CA ILE A 69 -3.04 -17.21 21.23
C ILE A 69 -2.30 -16.90 22.52
N ILE A 70 -2.48 -17.74 23.53
CA ILE A 70 -1.96 -17.56 24.90
C ILE A 70 -0.64 -18.30 25.08
N GLY A 71 -0.49 -19.45 24.42
CA GLY A 71 0.70 -20.27 24.59
C GLY A 71 0.77 -21.44 23.63
N VAL A 72 1.99 -21.95 23.47
CA VAL A 72 2.29 -23.12 22.65
C VAL A 72 3.13 -24.08 23.47
N THR A 73 2.76 -25.36 23.47
CA THR A 73 3.57 -26.44 24.03
C THR A 73 3.92 -27.43 22.93
N VAL A 74 5.15 -27.94 22.90
CA VAL A 74 5.57 -29.00 21.99
C VAL A 74 5.73 -30.30 22.79
N PRO A 75 4.70 -31.16 22.84
CA PRO A 75 4.74 -32.42 23.58
C PRO A 75 5.67 -33.47 22.92
N ALA A 76 5.89 -34.58 23.62
CA ALA A 76 6.83 -35.64 23.20
C ALA A 76 6.42 -36.40 21.93
N ASP A 77 5.15 -36.29 21.51
CA ASP A 77 4.68 -36.80 20.21
C ASP A 77 4.96 -35.82 19.06
N ASN A 78 5.66 -34.71 19.33
CA ASN A 78 5.98 -33.64 18.39
C ASN A 78 4.75 -33.02 17.72
N ARG A 79 3.56 -33.08 18.31
CA ARG A 79 2.35 -32.45 17.76
C ARG A 79 2.00 -31.24 18.61
N PRO A 80 2.40 -30.01 18.21
CA PRO A 80 2.23 -28.83 19.03
C PRO A 80 0.77 -28.64 19.50
N GLU A 81 0.63 -28.13 20.71
CA GLU A 81 -0.64 -27.78 21.34
C GLU A 81 -0.67 -26.27 21.54
N VAL A 82 -1.64 -25.60 20.90
CA VAL A 82 -1.84 -24.16 20.92
C VAL A 82 -3.02 -23.85 21.83
N THR A 83 -2.77 -23.12 22.91
CA THR A 83 -3.81 -22.62 23.80
C THR A 83 -4.22 -21.23 23.33
N PHE A 84 -5.52 -20.98 23.15
CA PHE A 84 -6.05 -19.70 22.67
C PHE A 84 -7.39 -19.35 23.33
N ALA A 85 -7.64 -18.05 23.49
CA ALA A 85 -8.97 -17.52 23.82
C ALA A 85 -9.76 -17.28 22.53
N LEU A 86 -11.07 -17.55 22.58
CA LEU A 86 -11.97 -17.38 21.44
C LEU A 86 -13.27 -16.69 21.91
N MET A 87 -13.46 -15.46 21.46
CA MET A 87 -14.60 -14.62 21.84
C MET A 87 -15.05 -13.77 20.66
N ASN A 88 -16.21 -13.12 20.79
CA ASN A 88 -16.59 -12.04 19.91
C ASN A 88 -16.13 -10.69 20.48
N GLY A 89 -16.15 -9.63 19.66
CA GLY A 89 -15.84 -8.26 20.08
C GLY A 89 -16.81 -7.66 21.12
N ALA A 90 -17.88 -8.37 21.49
CA ALA A 90 -18.71 -8.04 22.65
C ALA A 90 -18.23 -8.73 23.95
N GLY A 91 -17.12 -9.46 23.91
CA GLY A 91 -16.54 -10.22 25.03
C GLY A 91 -17.30 -11.51 25.38
N GLN A 92 -18.12 -12.03 24.47
CA GLN A 92 -18.85 -13.28 24.66
C GLN A 92 -18.08 -14.44 24.06
N ALA A 93 -18.02 -15.57 24.77
CA ALA A 93 -17.39 -16.79 24.24
C ALA A 93 -18.10 -17.25 22.95
N ILE A 94 -17.30 -17.68 21.97
CA ILE A 94 -17.79 -18.33 20.75
C ILE A 94 -17.59 -19.83 20.91
N ASP A 95 -18.61 -20.62 20.55
CA ASP A 95 -18.47 -22.08 20.44
C ASP A 95 -17.59 -22.42 19.23
N PRO A 96 -16.49 -23.18 19.37
CA PRO A 96 -15.65 -23.60 18.24
C PRO A 96 -16.43 -24.31 17.13
N ALA A 97 -17.59 -24.91 17.42
CA ALA A 97 -18.47 -25.51 16.41
C ALA A 97 -19.06 -24.49 15.42
N ASP A 98 -19.10 -23.20 15.78
CA ASP A 98 -19.56 -22.11 14.92
C ASP A 98 -18.44 -21.55 14.02
N LEU A 99 -17.20 -22.05 14.16
CA LEU A 99 -16.10 -21.69 13.26
C LEU A 99 -16.24 -22.45 11.94
N SER A 100 -16.21 -21.72 10.82
CA SER A 100 -16.23 -22.35 9.49
C SER A 100 -14.83 -22.74 9.01
N THR A 101 -13.80 -22.04 9.49
CA THR A 101 -12.40 -22.33 9.19
C THR A 101 -11.56 -22.12 10.45
N TYR A 102 -10.70 -23.08 10.77
CA TYR A 102 -9.59 -22.93 11.70
C TYR A 102 -8.37 -23.60 11.09
N ARG A 103 -7.28 -22.84 10.92
CA ARG A 103 -6.04 -23.29 10.30
C ARG A 103 -4.87 -22.71 11.08
N PHE A 104 -3.86 -23.51 11.37
CA PHE A 104 -2.68 -23.09 12.11
C PHE A 104 -1.43 -23.41 11.31
N THR A 105 -0.46 -22.51 11.32
CA THR A 105 0.87 -22.73 10.75
C THR A 105 1.93 -22.46 11.81
N ILE A 106 3.12 -23.01 11.62
CA ILE A 106 4.24 -22.85 12.54
C ILE A 106 5.54 -22.72 11.76
N CYS A 107 6.32 -21.70 12.11
CA CYS A 107 7.62 -21.40 11.52
C CYS A 107 8.68 -21.27 12.61
N LYS A 108 9.94 -21.53 12.25
CA LYS A 108 11.09 -21.03 13.01
C LYS A 108 11.61 -19.74 12.37
N LEU A 109 12.13 -18.84 13.18
CA LEU A 109 12.84 -17.65 12.75
C LEU A 109 14.35 -17.95 12.77
N VAL A 110 14.94 -18.07 11.60
CA VAL A 110 16.38 -18.33 11.47
C VAL A 110 17.10 -17.00 11.27
N GLU A 111 17.87 -16.61 12.27
CA GLU A 111 18.94 -15.64 12.12
C GLU A 111 20.11 -16.35 11.43
N ASN A 112 20.77 -15.69 10.47
CA ASN A 112 21.93 -16.15 9.67
C ASN A 112 21.60 -16.69 8.25
N SER A 113 21.54 -15.77 7.29
CA SER A 113 22.41 -15.92 6.12
C SER A 113 23.77 -15.25 6.45
N PRO A 114 24.95 -15.72 5.95
CA PRO A 114 26.28 -15.10 6.11
C PRO A 114 26.43 -13.67 5.55
N ALA A 115 25.31 -12.98 5.43
CA ALA A 115 25.08 -11.78 4.72
C ALA A 115 24.06 -10.94 5.50
N ALA A 116 24.55 -9.87 6.12
CA ALA A 116 23.74 -8.78 6.67
C ALA A 116 22.49 -9.20 7.50
N GLY A 117 22.68 -9.98 8.58
CA GLY A 117 21.79 -9.94 9.75
C GLY A 117 20.28 -10.08 9.53
N GLN A 118 19.81 -10.72 8.46
CA GLN A 118 18.38 -10.89 8.20
C GLN A 118 17.85 -12.15 8.89
N ALA A 119 16.90 -11.98 9.81
CA ALA A 119 16.09 -13.06 10.32
C ALA A 119 15.01 -13.43 9.29
N ASN A 120 14.84 -14.71 8.95
CA ASN A 120 13.82 -15.17 8.01
C ASN A 120 13.00 -16.31 8.60
N TYR A 121 11.68 -16.29 8.35
CA TYR A 121 10.83 -17.41 8.71
C TYR A 121 11.09 -18.60 7.80
N ILE A 122 11.03 -19.81 8.36
CA ILE A 122 11.03 -21.07 7.63
C ILE A 122 9.87 -21.90 8.18
N SER A 123 8.90 -22.22 7.32
CA SER A 123 7.76 -23.05 7.69
C SER A 123 8.20 -24.49 7.96
N TYR A 124 7.60 -25.10 8.99
CA TYR A 124 7.68 -26.53 9.22
C TYR A 124 6.69 -27.33 8.36
N ILE A 125 5.64 -26.67 7.87
CA ILE A 125 4.55 -27.31 7.14
C ILE A 125 4.62 -26.85 5.70
N THR A 126 4.85 -27.80 4.79
CA THR A 126 4.86 -27.59 3.35
C THR A 126 4.00 -28.63 2.65
N GLU A 127 3.47 -28.26 1.49
CA GLU A 127 2.76 -29.14 0.57
C GLU A 127 3.55 -29.22 -0.74
N GLU A 128 3.55 -30.41 -1.35
CA GLU A 128 4.16 -30.62 -2.66
C GLU A 128 3.16 -30.19 -3.74
N GLU A 129 3.52 -29.18 -4.51
CA GLU A 129 2.72 -28.66 -5.62
C GLU A 129 3.47 -28.88 -6.92
N THR A 130 2.78 -29.37 -7.95
CA THR A 130 3.37 -29.62 -9.27
C THR A 130 2.65 -28.81 -10.33
N ASN A 131 3.40 -28.22 -11.25
CA ASN A 131 2.82 -27.33 -12.25
C ASN A 131 1.75 -28.02 -13.11
N GLU A 132 0.54 -27.48 -13.07
CA GLU A 132 -0.67 -27.98 -13.74
C GLU A 132 -1.25 -26.94 -14.71
N TYR A 133 -0.99 -25.66 -14.46
CA TYR A 133 -1.49 -24.52 -15.21
C TYR A 133 -0.36 -23.81 -15.96
N GLY A 134 -0.71 -22.72 -16.64
CA GLY A 134 0.27 -21.93 -17.39
C GLY A 134 0.84 -22.62 -18.64
N PRO A 135 1.94 -22.09 -19.20
CA PRO A 135 2.57 -22.61 -20.39
C PRO A 135 3.13 -24.03 -20.19
N PRO A 136 2.99 -24.95 -21.16
CA PRO A 136 3.54 -26.30 -21.07
C PRO A 136 5.08 -26.30 -21.08
N PRO A 137 5.73 -27.36 -20.56
CA PRO A 137 5.14 -28.63 -20.14
C PRO A 137 4.60 -28.64 -18.72
N HIS A 138 3.47 -29.33 -18.51
CA HIS A 138 2.88 -29.60 -17.18
C HIS A 138 3.48 -30.87 -16.56
N GLY A 139 3.48 -30.97 -15.23
CA GLY A 139 3.99 -32.14 -14.51
C GLY A 139 5.51 -32.23 -14.44
N THR A 140 6.22 -31.12 -14.63
CA THR A 140 7.70 -31.11 -14.74
C THR A 140 8.41 -30.27 -13.70
N VAL A 141 7.70 -29.34 -13.07
CA VAL A 141 8.24 -28.47 -12.01
C VAL A 141 7.45 -28.77 -10.75
N THR A 142 8.17 -29.11 -9.68
CA THR A 142 7.60 -29.40 -8.36
C THR A 142 8.19 -28.43 -7.35
N ALA A 143 7.34 -27.87 -6.51
CA ALA A 143 7.66 -26.90 -5.46
C ALA A 143 7.17 -27.41 -4.10
N HIS A 144 7.80 -26.95 -3.02
CA HIS A 144 7.38 -27.23 -1.65
C HIS A 144 6.86 -25.94 -1.01
N VAL A 145 5.56 -25.73 -1.15
CA VAL A 145 4.90 -24.48 -0.78
C VAL A 145 4.52 -24.51 0.69
N ALA A 146 4.87 -23.49 1.45
CA ALA A 146 4.51 -23.40 2.86
C ALA A 146 2.98 -23.31 3.04
N THR A 147 2.44 -24.12 3.96
CA THR A 147 1.00 -24.27 4.16
C THR A 147 0.64 -24.29 5.66
N PHE A 148 -0.52 -24.85 5.98
CA PHE A 148 -1.11 -24.89 7.31
C PHE A 148 -1.62 -26.29 7.67
N ASP A 149 -1.71 -26.56 8.96
CA ASP A 149 -2.48 -27.64 9.55
C ASP A 149 -3.94 -27.19 9.75
N SER A 150 -4.90 -28.09 9.55
CA SER A 150 -6.33 -27.80 9.77
C SER A 150 -7.06 -28.87 10.58
N GLY A 151 -6.32 -29.81 11.19
CA GLY A 151 -6.87 -30.93 11.97
C GLY A 151 -7.68 -31.93 11.15
N ARG A 152 -7.89 -31.69 9.85
CA ARG A 152 -8.56 -32.61 8.93
C ARG A 152 -7.56 -33.65 8.47
N GLY A 153 -7.80 -34.91 8.81
CA GLY A 153 -7.05 -36.02 8.22
C GLY A 153 -7.23 -36.07 6.68
N PRO A 154 -6.39 -36.84 5.95
CA PRO A 154 -6.35 -36.91 4.48
C PRO A 154 -7.66 -37.30 3.76
N SER A 155 -8.74 -37.56 4.50
CA SER A 155 -10.01 -38.07 3.99
C SER A 155 -11.22 -37.20 4.37
N GLY A 156 -11.00 -35.95 4.80
CA GLY A 156 -12.09 -34.99 5.02
C GLY A 156 -13.03 -35.29 6.20
N GLY A 157 -12.65 -36.20 7.10
CA GLY A 157 -13.33 -36.42 8.37
C GLY A 157 -12.93 -35.37 9.41
N VAL A 158 -13.92 -34.83 10.13
CA VAL A 158 -13.72 -33.89 11.24
C VAL A 158 -13.16 -34.66 12.44
N ALA A 159 -11.84 -34.68 12.61
CA ALA A 159 -11.28 -34.73 13.95
C ALA A 159 -11.27 -33.27 14.44
N VAL A 160 -12.18 -32.95 15.37
CA VAL A 160 -12.09 -31.66 16.07
C VAL A 160 -10.87 -31.78 16.98
N ASN A 161 -9.72 -31.26 16.54
CA ASN A 161 -8.51 -31.19 17.36
C ASN A 161 -8.54 -30.01 18.36
N ILE A 162 -9.71 -29.40 18.56
CA ILE A 162 -9.94 -28.34 19.52
C ILE A 162 -10.60 -28.94 20.76
N THR A 163 -10.00 -28.72 21.92
CA THR A 163 -10.53 -29.12 23.22
C THR A 163 -10.87 -27.89 24.04
N ASP A 164 -12.06 -27.83 24.61
CA ASP A 164 -12.45 -26.81 25.60
C ASP A 164 -11.78 -27.12 26.95
N ASN A 165 -11.04 -26.15 27.49
CA ASN A 165 -10.35 -26.29 28.76
C ASN A 165 -11.26 -25.98 29.97
N GLY A 166 -12.46 -25.46 29.75
CA GLY A 166 -13.47 -25.17 30.78
C GLY A 166 -13.22 -23.87 31.55
N ASP A 167 -12.27 -23.04 31.11
CA ASP A 167 -11.87 -21.77 31.73
C ASP A 167 -11.97 -20.56 30.77
N GLY A 168 -12.60 -20.76 29.60
CA GLY A 168 -12.70 -19.76 28.53
C GLY A 168 -11.59 -19.85 27.49
N THR A 169 -10.67 -20.81 27.63
CA THR A 169 -9.64 -21.11 26.64
C THR A 169 -9.86 -22.45 25.95
N PHE A 170 -9.27 -22.59 24.77
CA PHE A 170 -9.31 -23.79 23.95
C PHE A 170 -7.90 -24.23 23.59
N THR A 171 -7.72 -25.54 23.42
CA THR A 171 -6.45 -26.13 22.97
C THR A 171 -6.61 -26.74 21.58
N TYR A 172 -5.89 -26.23 20.58
CA TYR A 172 -5.73 -26.85 19.27
C TYR A 172 -4.51 -27.77 19.26
N LYS A 173 -4.69 -29.04 18.89
CA LYS A 173 -3.59 -29.98 18.67
C LYS A 173 -3.30 -30.18 17.18
N PHE A 174 -2.07 -29.92 16.74
CA PHE A 174 -1.66 -30.15 15.36
C PHE A 174 -1.90 -31.62 14.96
N ALA A 175 -2.37 -31.85 13.73
CA ALA A 175 -2.37 -33.16 13.08
C ALA A 175 -0.96 -33.61 12.70
N ASP A 176 -0.18 -32.67 12.19
CA ASP A 176 1.18 -32.88 11.70
C ASP A 176 2.19 -32.95 12.86
N GLU A 177 3.20 -33.80 12.69
CA GLU A 177 4.36 -33.85 13.57
C GLU A 177 5.36 -32.76 13.17
N ILE A 178 5.71 -31.90 14.11
CA ILE A 178 6.65 -30.80 13.97
C ILE A 178 7.93 -31.13 14.72
N VAL A 179 8.89 -31.70 14.00
CA VAL A 179 10.19 -32.09 14.59
C VAL A 179 11.10 -30.86 14.66
N ILE A 180 11.21 -30.27 15.84
CA ILE A 180 12.15 -29.18 16.11
C ILE A 180 13.53 -29.80 16.40
N ALA A 181 14.51 -29.49 15.56
CA ALA A 181 15.87 -29.97 15.76
C ALA A 181 16.47 -29.39 17.04
N ALA A 182 17.33 -30.14 17.73
CA ALA A 182 17.98 -29.68 18.96
C ALA A 182 18.76 -28.37 18.78
N ALA A 183 19.29 -28.11 17.58
CA ALA A 183 19.99 -26.87 17.25
C ALA A 183 19.06 -25.66 17.07
N ASP A 184 17.77 -25.90 16.81
CA ASP A 184 16.76 -24.86 16.61
C ASP A 184 15.98 -24.55 17.90
N MET A 185 16.14 -25.32 18.97
CA MET A 185 15.34 -25.18 20.21
C MET A 185 15.45 -23.81 20.90
N GLY A 186 16.55 -23.09 20.67
CA GLY A 186 16.78 -21.74 21.19
C GLY A 186 16.43 -20.62 20.21
N LEU A 187 15.83 -20.94 19.06
CA LEU A 187 15.34 -19.94 18.10
C LEU A 187 13.91 -19.55 18.41
N THR A 188 13.54 -18.31 18.10
CA THR A 188 12.13 -17.91 18.08
C THR A 188 11.36 -18.76 17.09
N HIS A 189 10.21 -19.26 17.52
CA HIS A 189 9.19 -19.89 16.69
C HIS A 189 7.93 -19.04 16.74
N THR A 190 7.17 -19.07 15.64
CA THR A 190 5.91 -18.34 15.55
C THR A 190 4.82 -19.30 15.11
N VAL A 191 3.75 -19.39 15.90
CA VAL A 191 2.47 -19.97 15.45
C VAL A 191 1.60 -18.84 14.93
N GLY A 192 0.98 -19.03 13.77
CA GLY A 192 -0.07 -18.14 13.26
C GLY A 192 -1.35 -18.92 12.96
N ALA A 193 -2.50 -18.27 13.09
CA ALA A 193 -3.78 -18.89 12.79
C ALA A 193 -4.60 -18.10 11.75
N GLN A 194 -5.41 -18.79 10.95
CA GLN A 194 -6.51 -18.23 10.20
C GLN A 194 -7.81 -18.78 10.79
N ILE A 195 -8.58 -17.91 11.45
CA ILE A 195 -9.87 -18.24 12.03
C ILE A 195 -10.97 -17.50 11.27
N GLN A 196 -12.03 -18.22 10.89
CA GLN A 196 -13.20 -17.67 10.23
C GLN A 196 -14.45 -18.03 11.02
N TYR A 197 -15.25 -17.00 11.32
CA TYR A 197 -16.48 -17.10 12.07
C TYR A 197 -17.64 -16.59 11.21
N ASN A 198 -18.72 -17.38 11.12
CA ASN A 198 -19.91 -17.01 10.37
C ASN A 198 -21.08 -16.86 11.33
N LEU A 199 -21.58 -15.64 11.53
CA LEU A 199 -22.74 -15.36 12.36
C LEU A 199 -23.77 -14.57 11.59
N GLN A 200 -25.02 -15.07 11.57
CA GLN A 200 -26.17 -14.38 10.95
C GLN A 200 -25.95 -13.97 9.48
N GLY A 201 -25.16 -14.74 8.74
CA GLY A 201 -24.85 -14.48 7.33
C GLY A 201 -23.65 -13.55 7.09
N LYS A 202 -23.03 -13.03 8.16
CA LYS A 202 -21.78 -12.26 8.09
C LYS A 202 -20.59 -13.15 8.40
N THR A 203 -19.49 -12.90 7.71
CA THR A 203 -18.22 -13.61 7.87
C THR A 203 -17.20 -12.66 8.44
N THR A 204 -16.56 -13.03 9.54
CA THR A 204 -15.46 -12.29 10.15
C THR A 204 -14.24 -13.18 10.33
N TYR A 205 -13.07 -12.54 10.45
CA TYR A 205 -11.79 -13.22 10.45
C TYR A 205 -10.89 -12.71 11.57
N ALA A 206 -10.06 -13.60 12.12
CA ALA A 206 -8.96 -13.25 13.01
C ALA A 206 -7.68 -13.97 12.57
N ASN A 207 -6.55 -13.28 12.63
CA ASN A 207 -5.25 -13.80 12.25
C ASN A 207 -4.20 -13.65 13.36
N PRO A 208 -4.41 -14.24 14.55
CA PRO A 208 -3.47 -14.09 15.65
C PRO A 208 -2.15 -14.80 15.35
N ILE A 209 -1.07 -14.24 15.89
CA ILE A 209 0.26 -14.86 15.91
C ILE A 209 0.77 -14.93 17.35
N PHE A 210 1.68 -15.86 17.63
CA PHE A 210 2.33 -15.99 18.93
C PHE A 210 3.77 -16.45 18.76
N ASN A 211 4.70 -15.68 19.34
CA ASN A 211 6.12 -15.97 19.35
C ASN A 211 6.50 -16.72 20.63
N PHE A 212 7.32 -17.77 20.52
CA PHE A 212 7.80 -18.55 21.65
C PHE A 212 9.18 -19.17 21.37
N VAL A 213 9.92 -19.53 22.40
CA VAL A 213 11.15 -20.33 22.27
C VAL A 213 10.93 -21.71 22.89
N PRO A 214 11.09 -22.81 22.13
CA PRO A 214 10.78 -24.16 22.61
C PRO A 214 11.51 -24.60 23.89
N ASP A 215 12.72 -24.08 24.15
CA ASP A 215 13.47 -24.39 25.37
C ASP A 215 13.01 -23.60 26.62
N GLY A 216 12.04 -22.69 26.46
CA GLY A 216 11.48 -21.87 27.52
C GLY A 216 12.25 -20.58 27.82
N SER A 217 13.28 -20.25 27.05
CA SER A 217 13.93 -18.93 27.11
C SER A 217 13.02 -17.81 26.58
N GLU A 218 13.40 -16.56 26.87
CA GLU A 218 12.66 -15.39 26.42
C GLU A 218 12.80 -15.20 24.90
N VAL A 219 11.73 -14.75 24.25
CA VAL A 219 11.78 -14.34 22.85
C VAL A 219 12.60 -13.06 22.75
N THR A 220 13.75 -13.11 22.09
CA THR A 220 14.62 -11.94 21.89
C THR A 220 14.60 -11.39 20.47
N THR A 221 14.07 -12.16 19.52
CA THR A 221 14.11 -11.82 18.10
C THR A 221 12.77 -12.11 17.45
N VAL A 222 12.26 -11.12 16.72
CA VAL A 222 11.04 -11.20 15.91
C VAL A 222 11.28 -10.53 14.56
N ARG A 223 10.35 -10.69 13.62
CA ARG A 223 10.44 -10.07 12.29
C ARG A 223 9.17 -9.27 12.00
N GLU A 224 9.22 -7.99 12.34
CA GLU A 224 8.10 -7.04 12.33
C GLU A 224 8.45 -5.79 11.52
N LEU A 225 8.66 -5.97 10.21
CA LEU A 225 9.16 -4.91 9.31
C LEU A 225 8.11 -3.84 8.97
N THR A 226 6.83 -4.16 9.16
CA THR A 226 5.67 -3.31 8.87
C THR A 226 4.44 -3.86 9.59
N ASN A 227 3.32 -3.13 9.52
CA ASN A 227 2.03 -3.53 10.05
C ASN A 227 0.94 -3.44 8.96
N THR A 228 -0.20 -4.08 9.22
CA THR A 228 -1.31 -4.15 8.27
C THR A 228 -1.98 -2.79 8.03
N MET A 229 -1.98 -1.88 9.01
CA MET A 229 -2.59 -0.56 8.86
C MET A 229 -1.85 0.29 7.83
N THR A 230 -0.52 0.19 7.78
CA THR A 230 0.30 0.83 6.75
C THR A 230 -0.16 0.42 5.33
N CYS A 231 -0.50 -0.86 5.12
CA CYS A 231 -1.04 -1.34 3.85
C CYS A 231 -2.46 -0.81 3.57
N ASN A 232 -3.31 -0.75 4.62
CA ASN A 232 -4.70 -0.34 4.49
C ASN A 232 -4.87 1.17 4.21
N GLU A 233 -3.82 1.98 4.32
CA GLU A 233 -3.82 3.35 3.80
C GLU A 233 -4.14 3.43 2.30
N CYS A 234 -3.93 2.34 1.55
CA CYS A 234 -4.40 2.20 0.16
C CYS A 234 -5.42 1.05 -0.02
N HIS A 235 -5.32 -0.03 0.76
CA HIS A 235 -6.15 -1.24 0.56
C HIS A 235 -7.50 -1.24 1.27
N THR A 236 -7.80 -0.29 2.17
CA THR A 236 -9.02 -0.21 3.01
C THR A 236 -9.20 -1.42 3.96
N ASP A 237 -9.41 -2.62 3.41
CA ASP A 237 -9.51 -3.91 4.13
C ASP A 237 -8.77 -4.99 3.34
N LEU A 238 -7.45 -5.05 3.49
CA LEU A 238 -6.61 -6.05 2.83
C LEU A 238 -7.09 -7.47 3.23
N GLY A 239 -7.46 -8.28 2.24
CA GLY A 239 -7.94 -9.64 2.46
C GLY A 239 -7.67 -10.55 1.27
N LEU A 240 -6.76 -11.50 1.45
CA LEU A 240 -6.31 -12.42 0.41
C LEU A 240 -6.81 -13.84 0.69
N HIS A 241 -6.72 -14.72 -0.30
CA HIS A 241 -7.11 -16.13 -0.21
C HIS A 241 -8.56 -16.34 0.25
N GLY A 242 -9.50 -15.66 -0.41
CA GLY A 242 -10.92 -15.68 -0.05
C GLY A 242 -11.27 -14.73 1.09
N GLY A 243 -10.43 -13.72 1.35
CA GLY A 243 -10.67 -12.63 2.30
C GLY A 243 -10.20 -12.89 3.74
N GLY A 244 -9.83 -14.14 4.07
CA GLY A 244 -9.55 -14.52 5.45
C GLY A 244 -8.10 -14.41 5.91
N ARG A 245 -7.19 -13.99 5.03
CA ARG A 245 -5.79 -13.69 5.39
C ARG A 245 -5.56 -12.20 5.17
N LYS A 246 -5.53 -11.47 6.27
CA LYS A 246 -5.54 -10.01 6.33
C LYS A 246 -4.24 -9.46 6.93
N GLU A 247 -3.72 -10.14 7.95
CA GLU A 247 -2.59 -9.61 8.72
C GLU A 247 -1.24 -9.98 8.11
N ILE A 248 -0.37 -8.98 7.95
CA ILE A 248 0.98 -9.16 7.38
C ILE A 248 1.81 -10.18 8.18
N GLY A 249 1.64 -10.18 9.51
CA GLY A 249 2.29 -11.13 10.41
C GLY A 249 1.92 -12.60 10.10
N LEU A 250 0.72 -12.86 9.59
CA LEU A 250 0.33 -14.20 9.13
C LEU A 250 0.88 -14.48 7.73
N CYS A 251 0.81 -13.51 6.81
CA CYS A 251 1.25 -13.66 5.42
C CYS A 251 2.70 -14.18 5.35
N ILE A 252 3.60 -13.59 6.13
CA ILE A 252 5.04 -13.89 6.09
C ILE A 252 5.40 -15.29 6.61
N LEU A 253 4.52 -15.96 7.34
CA LEU A 253 4.73 -17.34 7.78
C LEU A 253 4.65 -18.32 6.60
N CYS A 254 3.75 -18.06 5.64
CA CYS A 254 3.67 -18.84 4.39
C CYS A 254 4.56 -18.26 3.28
N HIS A 255 4.56 -16.93 3.10
CA HIS A 255 5.32 -16.24 2.06
C HIS A 255 6.77 -15.99 2.52
N ASN A 256 7.50 -17.08 2.74
CA ASN A 256 8.85 -17.08 3.29
C ASN A 256 9.91 -17.45 2.21
N PRO A 257 11.20 -17.14 2.43
CA PRO A 257 12.24 -17.19 1.39
C PRO A 257 12.83 -18.58 1.12
N SER A 258 12.12 -19.66 1.46
CA SER A 258 12.58 -21.00 1.09
C SER A 258 12.70 -21.09 -0.44
N PRO A 259 13.81 -21.62 -0.99
CA PRO A 259 14.07 -21.63 -2.44
C PRO A 259 13.01 -22.43 -3.22
N ASP A 260 12.38 -23.41 -2.58
CA ASP A 260 11.32 -24.24 -3.17
C ASP A 260 9.91 -23.69 -2.91
N ASN A 261 9.78 -22.52 -2.24
CA ASN A 261 8.52 -21.84 -1.98
C ASN A 261 8.23 -20.83 -3.11
N ILE A 262 7.78 -21.38 -4.23
CA ILE A 262 7.49 -20.69 -5.49
C ILE A 262 6.09 -21.04 -5.98
N ASP A 263 5.56 -20.27 -6.92
CA ASP A 263 4.49 -20.74 -7.81
C ASP A 263 5.12 -21.66 -8.87
N PRO A 264 4.83 -22.99 -8.88
CA PRO A 264 5.45 -23.91 -9.84
C PRO A 264 4.97 -23.67 -11.28
N ASP A 265 3.81 -23.04 -11.50
CA ASP A 265 3.26 -22.79 -12.84
C ASP A 265 3.95 -21.62 -13.55
N SER A 266 4.34 -20.58 -12.80
CA SER A 266 5.08 -19.44 -13.34
C SER A 266 6.59 -19.50 -13.08
N GLY A 267 7.03 -20.29 -12.10
CA GLY A 267 8.40 -20.29 -11.58
C GLY A 267 8.74 -19.06 -10.74
N ASN A 268 7.78 -18.15 -10.49
CA ASN A 268 8.03 -16.96 -9.70
C ASN A 268 8.07 -17.27 -8.19
N SER A 269 8.98 -16.63 -7.48
CA SER A 269 9.02 -16.69 -6.02
C SER A 269 7.78 -16.05 -5.41
N ILE A 270 7.26 -16.70 -4.37
CA ILE A 270 6.19 -16.18 -3.51
C ILE A 270 6.73 -15.72 -2.14
N ASP A 271 8.05 -15.52 -2.00
CA ASP A 271 8.63 -14.84 -0.83
C ASP A 271 8.03 -13.44 -0.70
N MET A 272 7.55 -13.08 0.49
CA MET A 272 6.81 -11.85 0.76
C MET A 272 7.53 -10.62 0.22
N LYS A 273 8.84 -10.50 0.47
CA LYS A 273 9.61 -9.33 0.01
C LYS A 273 9.76 -9.29 -1.51
N VAL A 274 9.86 -10.44 -2.17
CA VAL A 274 9.98 -10.50 -3.64
C VAL A 274 8.63 -10.21 -4.28
N MET A 275 7.59 -10.92 -3.83
CA MET A 275 6.26 -10.86 -4.38
C MET A 275 5.65 -9.45 -4.25
N ILE A 276 5.69 -8.87 -3.05
CA ILE A 276 5.07 -7.56 -2.80
C ILE A 276 5.78 -6.45 -3.59
N HIS A 277 7.12 -6.44 -3.62
CA HIS A 277 7.83 -5.46 -4.44
C HIS A 277 7.49 -5.61 -5.93
N LYS A 278 7.44 -6.82 -6.48
CA LYS A 278 7.07 -7.04 -7.88
C LYS A 278 5.64 -6.62 -8.19
N ILE A 279 4.68 -6.95 -7.32
CA ILE A 279 3.29 -6.52 -7.46
C ILE A 279 3.19 -4.99 -7.54
N HIS A 280 3.89 -4.27 -6.66
CA HIS A 280 3.81 -2.81 -6.58
C HIS A 280 4.71 -2.10 -7.60
N MET A 281 5.78 -2.72 -8.08
CA MET A 281 6.50 -2.24 -9.28
C MET A 281 5.60 -2.35 -10.51
N GLY A 282 4.82 -3.43 -10.63
CA GLY A 282 3.77 -3.56 -11.64
C GLY A 282 4.24 -3.27 -13.07
N ALA A 283 3.67 -2.24 -13.70
CA ALA A 283 4.01 -1.80 -15.05
C ALA A 283 5.44 -1.26 -15.20
N ASP A 284 6.08 -0.83 -14.11
CA ASP A 284 7.46 -0.34 -14.10
C ASP A 284 8.50 -1.46 -13.95
N LEU A 285 8.07 -2.71 -13.75
CA LEU A 285 8.99 -3.85 -13.80
C LEU A 285 9.67 -3.91 -15.18
N PRO A 286 11.00 -4.10 -15.26
CA PRO A 286 11.72 -4.13 -16.54
C PRO A 286 11.56 -5.50 -17.24
N ARG A 287 10.32 -5.93 -17.45
CA ARG A 287 9.94 -7.17 -18.12
C ARG A 287 9.34 -6.87 -19.50
N PRO A 288 9.69 -7.65 -20.54
CA PRO A 288 9.01 -7.53 -21.82
C PRO A 288 7.57 -8.02 -21.71
N ALA A 289 6.65 -7.51 -22.54
CA ALA A 289 5.26 -7.95 -22.58
C ALA A 289 5.08 -9.46 -22.88
N THR A 290 6.12 -10.12 -23.40
CA THR A 290 6.16 -11.58 -23.65
C THR A 290 6.46 -12.41 -22.40
N ASP A 291 6.86 -11.77 -21.29
CA ASP A 291 7.19 -12.39 -20.00
C ASP A 291 6.53 -11.62 -18.84
N PRO A 292 5.19 -11.61 -18.76
CA PRO A 292 4.48 -10.89 -17.71
C PRO A 292 4.74 -11.51 -16.32
N TYR A 293 4.67 -10.69 -15.27
CA TYR A 293 4.74 -11.16 -13.89
C TYR A 293 3.37 -11.70 -13.46
N ILE A 294 3.24 -13.02 -13.52
CA ILE A 294 2.01 -13.77 -13.22
C ILE A 294 2.26 -14.68 -12.02
N ILE A 295 1.25 -14.77 -11.14
CA ILE A 295 1.11 -15.85 -10.16
C ILE A 295 -0.16 -16.64 -10.49
N TYR A 296 -0.03 -17.94 -10.73
CA TYR A 296 -1.16 -18.84 -10.86
C TYR A 296 -1.67 -19.21 -9.45
N GLY A 297 -2.91 -18.85 -9.18
CA GLY A 297 -3.55 -19.04 -7.89
C GLY A 297 -4.48 -20.26 -7.86
N HIS A 298 -5.36 -20.27 -6.86
CA HIS A 298 -6.33 -21.36 -6.64
C HIS A 298 -7.13 -21.72 -7.90
N ASN A 299 -7.22 -23.02 -8.21
CA ASN A 299 -7.89 -23.57 -9.40
C ASN A 299 -7.43 -22.94 -10.73
N GLY A 300 -6.14 -22.58 -10.83
CA GLY A 300 -5.55 -22.04 -12.05
C GLY A 300 -5.94 -20.58 -12.35
N SER A 301 -6.42 -19.83 -11.35
CA SER A 301 -6.70 -18.40 -11.51
C SER A 301 -5.44 -17.66 -11.97
N VAL A 302 -5.53 -16.87 -13.04
CA VAL A 302 -4.38 -16.12 -13.57
C VAL A 302 -4.35 -14.73 -12.94
N ASN A 303 -3.36 -14.49 -12.08
CA ASN A 303 -3.16 -13.19 -11.43
C ASN A 303 -1.98 -12.49 -12.10
N ASN A 304 -2.27 -11.63 -13.07
CA ASN A 304 -1.27 -10.86 -13.80
C ASN A 304 -1.12 -9.48 -13.16
N TYR A 305 0.09 -9.18 -12.66
CA TYR A 305 0.39 -7.92 -11.99
C TYR A 305 1.17 -6.93 -12.87
N SER A 306 1.48 -7.28 -14.12
CA SER A 306 2.26 -6.42 -15.03
C SER A 306 1.58 -5.11 -15.43
N GLU A 307 0.30 -4.92 -15.13
CA GLU A 307 -0.42 -3.66 -15.41
C GLU A 307 -0.76 -2.89 -14.13
N VAL A 308 -0.30 -3.34 -12.96
CA VAL A 308 -0.50 -2.60 -11.70
C VAL A 308 0.22 -1.26 -11.77
N LEU A 309 -0.47 -0.19 -11.39
CA LEU A 309 0.07 1.16 -11.29
C LEU A 309 0.10 1.57 -9.83
N TYR A 310 1.30 1.79 -9.29
CA TYR A 310 1.47 2.29 -7.93
C TYR A 310 1.15 3.80 -7.89
N PRO A 311 0.28 4.27 -6.97
CA PRO A 311 -0.19 5.65 -6.99
C PRO A 311 0.83 6.68 -6.49
N GLN A 312 2.03 6.24 -6.09
CA GLN A 312 3.11 7.09 -5.60
C GLN A 312 4.41 6.78 -6.31
N ASP A 313 5.46 7.55 -6.01
CA ASP A 313 6.81 7.20 -6.42
C ASP A 313 7.25 5.92 -5.68
N ILE A 314 7.64 4.87 -6.40
CA ILE A 314 7.98 3.57 -5.81
C ILE A 314 9.19 3.64 -4.86
N ARG A 315 10.00 4.70 -4.99
CA ARG A 315 11.10 5.01 -4.06
C ARG A 315 10.62 5.48 -2.68
N ASN A 316 9.32 5.68 -2.47
CA ASN A 316 8.76 6.02 -1.17
C ASN A 316 8.72 4.80 -0.23
N CYS A 317 9.90 4.27 0.13
CA CYS A 317 10.05 3.05 0.93
C CYS A 317 9.30 3.13 2.27
N GLU A 318 9.32 4.29 2.92
CA GLU A 318 8.64 4.59 4.19
C GLU A 318 7.12 4.44 4.10
N LYS A 319 6.53 4.43 2.89
CA LYS A 319 5.09 4.17 2.72
C LYS A 319 4.69 2.76 3.15
N CYS A 320 5.64 1.81 3.11
CA CYS A 320 5.44 0.43 3.56
C CYS A 320 6.36 0.08 4.73
N HIS A 321 7.59 0.59 4.78
CA HIS A 321 8.57 0.25 5.79
C HIS A 321 8.49 1.20 6.99
N THR A 322 7.60 0.87 7.93
CA THR A 322 7.33 1.68 9.13
C THR A 322 7.74 1.00 10.43
N GLY A 323 8.10 -0.30 10.39
CA GLY A 323 8.16 -1.13 11.59
C GLY A 323 6.78 -1.29 12.24
N THR A 324 6.79 -1.72 13.50
CA THR A 324 5.61 -1.79 14.38
C THR A 324 5.81 -0.86 15.59
N GLU A 325 4.79 -0.70 16.44
CA GLU A 325 4.91 0.06 17.68
C GLU A 325 5.95 -0.55 18.64
N ASP A 326 6.01 -1.89 18.70
CA ASP A 326 6.94 -2.62 19.54
C ASP A 326 8.35 -2.73 18.92
N HIS A 327 8.45 -2.67 17.59
CA HIS A 327 9.70 -2.81 16.83
C HIS A 327 9.92 -1.70 15.78
N PRO A 328 9.93 -0.41 16.19
CA PRO A 328 10.16 0.70 15.26
C PRO A 328 11.57 0.69 14.67
N GLU A 329 12.54 0.07 15.34
CA GLU A 329 13.91 -0.09 14.83
C GLU A 329 14.01 -0.95 13.57
N GLN A 330 12.99 -1.79 13.30
CA GLN A 330 12.95 -2.61 12.10
C GLN A 330 12.46 -1.84 10.85
N ALA A 331 11.99 -0.59 11.02
CA ALA A 331 11.58 0.28 9.92
C ALA A 331 12.71 0.51 8.91
N ASP A 332 13.96 0.59 9.36
CA ASP A 332 15.12 0.92 8.52
C ASP A 332 15.73 -0.30 7.80
N TYR A 333 15.18 -1.50 8.01
CA TYR A 333 15.78 -2.74 7.47
C TYR A 333 15.85 -2.77 5.94
N TRP A 334 14.99 -2.02 5.24
CA TRP A 334 15.06 -1.88 3.78
C TRP A 334 16.39 -1.27 3.31
N MET A 335 17.03 -0.42 4.13
CA MET A 335 18.32 0.20 3.82
C MET A 335 19.49 -0.39 4.61
N THR A 336 19.27 -0.96 5.80
CA THR A 336 20.36 -1.55 6.61
C THR A 336 20.60 -3.02 6.33
N ASN A 337 19.64 -3.71 5.71
CA ASN A 337 19.72 -5.14 5.45
C ASN A 337 19.36 -5.44 3.97
N PRO A 338 20.17 -4.99 3.00
CA PRO A 338 19.97 -5.34 1.59
C PRO A 338 20.21 -6.84 1.31
N SER A 339 19.49 -7.37 0.32
CA SER A 339 19.68 -8.72 -0.20
C SER A 339 19.41 -8.77 -1.70
N VAL A 340 20.09 -9.66 -2.42
CA VAL A 340 19.89 -9.95 -3.84
C VAL A 340 18.41 -10.19 -4.16
N ALA A 341 17.71 -10.95 -3.31
CA ALA A 341 16.28 -11.21 -3.48
C ALA A 341 15.42 -9.94 -3.41
N ALA A 342 15.66 -9.08 -2.41
CA ALA A 342 14.89 -7.84 -2.23
C ALA A 342 15.24 -6.76 -3.27
N CYS A 343 16.51 -6.62 -3.64
CA CYS A 343 16.92 -5.63 -4.63
C CYS A 343 16.50 -6.08 -6.04
N GLY A 344 16.68 -7.37 -6.34
CA GLY A 344 16.33 -7.97 -7.62
C GLY A 344 14.83 -8.05 -7.90
N SER A 345 13.96 -7.80 -6.91
CA SER A 345 12.52 -7.74 -7.15
C SER A 345 12.06 -6.47 -7.87
N CYS A 346 12.84 -5.38 -7.77
CA CYS A 346 12.61 -4.16 -8.56
C CYS A 346 13.65 -4.04 -9.69
N HIS A 347 14.91 -4.33 -9.38
CA HIS A 347 16.02 -4.31 -10.32
C HIS A 347 16.18 -5.64 -11.07
N GLU A 348 15.12 -6.14 -11.70
CA GLU A 348 15.10 -7.46 -12.36
C GLU A 348 16.06 -7.58 -13.55
N ASN A 349 16.45 -6.45 -14.16
CA ASN A 349 17.44 -6.41 -15.22
C ASN A 349 18.89 -6.59 -14.72
N VAL A 350 19.09 -6.67 -13.40
CA VAL A 350 20.39 -6.88 -12.78
C VAL A 350 20.62 -8.36 -12.52
N ASN A 351 21.67 -8.90 -13.13
CA ASN A 351 22.19 -10.22 -12.79
C ASN A 351 23.30 -10.08 -11.73
N PHE A 352 22.95 -10.25 -10.46
CA PHE A 352 23.90 -10.14 -9.35
C PHE A 352 25.03 -11.19 -9.40
N THR A 353 24.80 -12.35 -10.01
CA THR A 353 25.84 -13.41 -10.14
C THR A 353 26.92 -13.04 -11.15
N THR A 354 26.55 -12.52 -12.31
CA THR A 354 27.51 -12.12 -13.36
C THR A 354 27.93 -10.65 -13.24
N GLY A 355 27.17 -9.88 -12.46
CA GLY A 355 27.26 -8.42 -12.37
C GLY A 355 26.60 -7.68 -13.53
N GLN A 356 26.08 -8.37 -14.54
CA GLN A 356 25.48 -7.72 -15.70
C GLN A 356 24.34 -6.78 -15.27
N GLY A 357 24.41 -5.51 -15.69
CA GLY A 357 23.43 -4.48 -15.32
C GLY A 357 23.67 -3.87 -13.94
N HIS A 358 24.62 -4.38 -13.16
CA HIS A 358 24.97 -3.84 -11.84
C HIS A 358 26.08 -2.79 -11.96
N SER A 359 25.68 -1.54 -12.25
CA SER A 359 26.55 -0.40 -12.61
C SER A 359 27.28 -0.55 -13.96
N ASP A 360 27.92 0.53 -14.42
CA ASP A 360 28.76 0.55 -15.63
C ASP A 360 29.89 -0.49 -15.60
N ASN A 361 30.29 -0.92 -14.41
CA ASN A 361 31.38 -1.87 -14.22
C ASN A 361 30.91 -3.33 -14.17
N ASN A 362 29.59 -3.58 -14.26
CA ASN A 362 28.97 -4.89 -14.13
C ASN A 362 29.52 -5.70 -12.94
N PHE A 363 29.37 -5.16 -11.73
CA PHE A 363 29.94 -5.76 -10.52
C PHE A 363 29.12 -6.96 -10.04
N PRO A 364 29.68 -8.18 -9.95
CA PRO A 364 29.02 -9.27 -9.25
C PRO A 364 28.85 -8.93 -7.77
N ALA A 365 27.72 -9.30 -7.20
CA ALA A 365 27.47 -9.15 -5.78
C ALA A 365 26.70 -10.36 -5.24
N THR A 366 26.95 -10.67 -3.98
CA THR A 366 26.22 -11.66 -3.22
C THR A 366 25.70 -10.99 -1.98
N ASP A 367 24.74 -11.61 -1.32
CA ASP A 367 24.33 -11.16 -0.01
C ASP A 367 25.59 -10.99 0.87
N GLY A 368 25.64 -9.90 1.64
CA GLY A 368 26.71 -9.62 2.61
C GLY A 368 27.81 -8.69 2.09
N SER A 369 27.94 -8.52 0.78
CA SER A 369 28.84 -7.51 0.20
C SER A 369 28.16 -6.17 -0.05
N CYS A 370 26.82 -6.14 -0.08
CA CYS A 370 26.02 -4.99 -0.49
C CYS A 370 26.37 -3.71 0.30
N LEU A 371 26.39 -3.80 1.63
CA LEU A 371 26.57 -2.63 2.52
C LEU A 371 27.93 -1.93 2.38
N ALA A 372 28.93 -2.58 1.77
CA ALA A 372 30.20 -1.92 1.50
C ALA A 372 30.04 -0.72 0.55
N CYS A 373 29.10 -0.80 -0.40
CA CYS A 373 28.79 0.27 -1.35
C CYS A 373 27.42 0.91 -1.08
N HIS A 374 26.46 0.12 -0.60
CA HIS A 374 25.07 0.51 -0.43
C HIS A 374 24.68 0.83 1.03
N GLY A 375 25.62 0.75 1.97
CA GLY A 375 25.40 1.18 3.34
C GLY A 375 25.47 2.71 3.49
N PRO A 376 25.15 3.26 4.68
CA PRO A 376 25.08 4.71 4.92
C PRO A 376 26.36 5.50 4.64
N GLN A 377 27.52 4.83 4.62
CA GLN A 377 28.83 5.41 4.33
C GLN A 377 29.44 4.87 3.02
N GLY A 378 28.65 4.13 2.25
CA GLY A 378 29.05 3.56 0.98
C GLY A 378 29.02 4.61 -0.14
N SER A 379 29.46 4.22 -1.34
CA SER A 379 29.48 5.08 -2.52
C SER A 379 28.10 5.32 -3.16
N ALA A 380 27.10 4.53 -2.79
CA ALA A 380 25.73 4.63 -3.28
C ALA A 380 24.74 4.20 -2.17
N PRO A 381 24.65 4.94 -1.05
CA PRO A 381 23.76 4.60 0.07
C PRO A 381 22.32 4.41 -0.41
N ILE A 382 21.66 3.36 0.07
CA ILE A 382 20.30 3.01 -0.37
C ILE A 382 19.31 4.17 -0.17
N ALA A 383 19.37 4.85 0.99
CA ALA A 383 18.50 5.99 1.27
C ALA A 383 18.72 7.18 0.32
N GLU A 384 19.94 7.38 -0.17
CA GLU A 384 20.27 8.47 -1.08
C GLU A 384 19.82 8.15 -2.50
N VAL A 385 20.11 6.96 -3.01
CA VAL A 385 19.73 6.57 -4.38
C VAL A 385 18.23 6.31 -4.55
N HIS A 386 17.51 6.06 -3.45
CA HIS A 386 16.05 6.02 -3.40
C HIS A 386 15.43 7.32 -2.86
N GLN A 387 16.19 8.42 -2.78
CA GLN A 387 15.59 9.70 -2.41
C GLN A 387 14.57 10.11 -3.45
N ILE A 388 13.37 10.48 -3.00
CA ILE A 388 12.35 11.06 -3.88
C ILE A 388 12.83 12.46 -4.26
N PRO A 389 13.01 12.79 -5.55
CA PRO A 389 13.60 14.06 -5.97
C PRO A 389 12.92 15.28 -5.38
N ARG A 390 11.58 15.29 -5.32
CA ARG A 390 10.79 16.41 -4.76
C ARG A 390 10.93 16.58 -3.24
N LYS A 391 11.53 15.59 -2.56
CA LYS A 391 11.83 15.61 -1.13
C LYS A 391 13.33 15.87 -0.85
N ALA A 392 14.16 16.03 -1.88
CA ALA A 392 15.57 16.33 -1.68
C ALA A 392 15.75 17.72 -1.08
N GLU A 393 16.72 17.89 -0.17
CA GLU A 393 16.95 19.16 0.53
C GLU A 393 17.41 20.28 -0.41
N ASP A 394 18.04 19.93 -1.52
CA ASP A 394 18.50 20.84 -2.57
C ASP A 394 17.44 21.07 -3.67
N PHE A 395 16.32 20.34 -3.63
CA PHE A 395 15.18 20.58 -4.52
C PHE A 395 14.51 21.90 -4.13
N PRO A 396 14.43 22.91 -5.01
CA PRO A 396 13.79 24.17 -4.68
C PRO A 396 12.31 24.00 -4.34
N GLN A 397 11.95 24.26 -3.10
CA GLN A 397 10.57 24.24 -2.65
C GLN A 397 9.95 25.62 -2.87
N LEU A 398 9.19 25.74 -3.95
CA LEU A 398 8.46 26.94 -4.29
C LEU A 398 7.30 27.17 -3.31
N MET A 399 7.16 28.41 -2.82
CA MET A 399 6.14 28.82 -1.85
C MET A 399 5.52 30.16 -2.26
N SER A 400 4.23 30.34 -2.01
CA SER A 400 3.57 31.64 -2.13
C SER A 400 2.50 31.82 -1.07
N GLU A 401 2.22 33.08 -0.74
CA GLU A 401 1.15 33.48 0.16
C GLU A 401 0.42 34.66 -0.44
N ILE A 402 -0.92 34.69 -0.36
CA ILE A 402 -1.70 35.87 -0.73
C ILE A 402 -1.83 36.74 0.52
N MET A 403 -1.25 37.94 0.44
CA MET A 403 -1.27 38.91 1.52
C MET A 403 -2.55 39.74 1.52
N GLU A 404 -3.04 40.10 0.32
CA GLU A 404 -4.22 40.95 0.16
C GLU A 404 -4.91 40.70 -1.19
N VAL A 405 -6.24 40.79 -1.18
CA VAL A 405 -7.06 40.94 -2.38
C VAL A 405 -7.88 42.21 -2.23
N ALA A 406 -7.77 43.11 -3.20
CA ALA A 406 -8.43 44.42 -3.19
C ALA A 406 -9.20 44.67 -4.50
N ASN A 407 -10.04 45.71 -4.49
CA ASN A 407 -10.86 46.15 -5.64
C ASN A 407 -11.84 45.08 -6.16
N THR A 408 -12.54 44.41 -5.25
CA THR A 408 -13.41 43.25 -5.55
C THR A 408 -14.90 43.60 -5.75
N THR A 409 -15.29 44.87 -5.76
CA THR A 409 -16.69 45.24 -6.01
C THR A 409 -17.14 44.91 -7.44
N PRO A 410 -18.42 44.63 -7.71
CA PRO A 410 -18.92 44.34 -9.06
C PRO A 410 -18.49 45.38 -10.10
N GLY A 411 -17.97 44.94 -11.23
CA GLY A 411 -17.45 45.78 -12.31
C GLY A 411 -16.03 46.34 -12.10
N ALA A 412 -15.40 46.11 -10.93
CA ALA A 412 -14.02 46.52 -10.67
C ALA A 412 -13.01 45.45 -11.13
N THR A 413 -11.80 45.89 -11.46
CA THR A 413 -10.64 45.03 -11.75
C THR A 413 -9.89 44.74 -10.45
N PRO A 414 -9.89 43.49 -9.94
CA PRO A 414 -9.25 43.18 -8.67
C PRO A 414 -7.73 43.28 -8.75
N SER A 415 -7.09 43.45 -7.60
CA SER A 415 -5.65 43.33 -7.44
C SER A 415 -5.31 42.32 -6.35
N VAL A 416 -4.29 41.50 -6.60
CA VAL A 416 -3.78 40.48 -5.67
C VAL A 416 -2.35 40.83 -5.30
N THR A 417 -2.09 40.96 -4.01
CA THR A 417 -0.75 41.14 -3.44
C THR A 417 -0.28 39.84 -2.81
N PHE A 418 0.91 39.38 -3.15
CA PHE A 418 1.41 38.06 -2.77
C PHE A 418 2.91 38.02 -2.57
N THR A 419 3.40 37.05 -1.81
CA THR A 419 4.81 36.66 -1.75
C THR A 419 5.08 35.51 -2.70
N LEU A 420 6.30 35.42 -3.23
CA LEU A 420 6.75 34.28 -4.02
C LEU A 420 8.22 34.00 -3.69
N THR A 421 8.45 32.89 -3.02
CA THR A 421 9.76 32.51 -2.49
C THR A 421 10.09 31.07 -2.85
N GLN A 422 11.35 30.69 -2.69
CA GLN A 422 11.79 29.30 -2.71
C GLN A 422 12.66 29.01 -1.50
N ASP A 423 12.56 27.80 -0.96
CA ASP A 423 13.53 27.27 0.00
C ASP A 423 14.45 26.27 -0.74
N VAL A 424 15.76 26.51 -0.64
CA VAL A 424 16.80 25.57 -1.07
C VAL A 424 17.70 25.33 0.13
N SER A 425 17.68 24.12 0.68
CA SER A 425 18.52 23.69 1.81
C SER A 425 18.42 24.60 3.04
N GLY A 426 17.20 25.05 3.37
CA GLY A 426 16.90 25.94 4.49
C GLY A 426 17.16 27.43 4.22
N VAL A 427 17.52 27.78 2.98
CA VAL A 427 17.75 29.17 2.56
C VAL A 427 16.56 29.65 1.75
N VAL A 428 15.74 30.51 2.37
CA VAL A 428 14.58 31.12 1.72
C VAL A 428 15.00 32.37 0.93
N THR A 429 14.65 32.43 -0.35
CA THR A 429 14.93 33.57 -1.23
C THR A 429 13.70 33.95 -2.05
N ASP A 430 13.55 35.25 -2.34
CA ASP A 430 12.55 35.74 -3.29
C ASP A 430 12.76 35.16 -4.68
N VAL A 431 11.65 34.86 -5.36
CA VAL A 431 11.65 34.33 -6.71
C VAL A 431 11.06 35.36 -7.67
N ASP A 432 11.82 35.69 -8.71
CA ASP A 432 11.31 36.48 -9.82
C ASP A 432 10.33 35.62 -10.64
N PRO A 433 9.06 36.02 -10.81
CA PRO A 433 8.08 35.28 -11.60
C PRO A 433 8.52 34.98 -13.05
N THR A 434 9.42 35.78 -13.62
CA THR A 434 9.98 35.55 -14.98
C THR A 434 10.92 34.36 -15.05
N SER A 435 11.46 33.90 -13.91
CA SER A 435 12.30 32.70 -13.82
C SER A 435 11.49 31.39 -13.85
N LEU A 436 10.18 31.49 -13.65
CA LEU A 436 9.27 30.35 -13.59
C LEU A 436 8.64 30.08 -14.95
N ASN A 437 8.26 28.81 -15.19
CA ASN A 437 7.52 28.43 -16.40
C ASN A 437 6.13 29.08 -16.40
N ARG A 438 5.50 29.16 -15.22
CA ARG A 438 4.21 29.79 -15.08
C ARG A 438 4.00 30.34 -13.68
N VAL A 439 3.40 31.52 -13.64
CA VAL A 439 2.75 32.11 -12.47
C VAL A 439 1.39 32.60 -12.94
N ALA A 440 0.32 32.23 -12.25
CA ALA A 440 -1.03 32.65 -12.61
C ALA A 440 -1.87 32.96 -11.38
N VAL A 441 -2.88 33.79 -11.59
CA VAL A 441 -3.94 34.06 -10.61
C VAL A 441 -5.23 33.48 -11.17
N SER A 442 -5.86 32.59 -10.42
CA SER A 442 -7.19 32.07 -10.70
C SER A 442 -8.21 32.79 -9.83
N VAL A 443 -9.37 33.12 -10.40
CA VAL A 443 -10.48 33.74 -9.68
C VAL A 443 -11.72 32.93 -9.94
N ALA A 444 -12.45 32.64 -8.86
CA ALA A 444 -13.63 31.79 -8.90
C ALA A 444 -14.73 32.36 -8.00
N GLY A 445 -15.97 32.41 -8.48
CA GLY A 445 -17.09 32.78 -7.62
C GLY A 445 -18.45 32.81 -8.31
N PRO A 446 -19.54 32.98 -7.52
CA PRO A 446 -19.54 33.03 -6.05
C PRO A 446 -19.16 31.67 -5.40
N THR A 447 -18.62 31.71 -4.19
CA THR A 447 -18.24 30.51 -3.41
C THR A 447 -19.45 29.66 -3.02
N VAL A 448 -20.62 30.29 -2.86
CA VAL A 448 -21.89 29.61 -2.65
C VAL A 448 -22.48 29.24 -4.01
N GLY A 449 -22.76 27.95 -4.21
CA GLY A 449 -23.26 27.44 -5.48
C GLY A 449 -22.18 26.88 -6.41
N ASP A 450 -21.02 26.50 -5.86
CA ASP A 450 -19.93 25.80 -6.58
C ASP A 450 -19.25 26.61 -7.70
N TYR A 451 -19.02 27.91 -7.48
CA TYR A 451 -18.20 28.77 -8.34
C TYR A 451 -18.71 28.88 -9.79
N ASP A 452 -19.86 29.53 -9.98
CA ASP A 452 -20.52 29.71 -11.28
C ASP A 452 -19.61 30.31 -12.38
N MET A 453 -18.57 31.05 -11.99
CA MET A 453 -17.60 31.61 -12.91
C MET A 453 -16.17 31.38 -12.44
N VAL A 454 -15.31 30.95 -13.36
CA VAL A 454 -13.88 30.77 -13.14
C VAL A 454 -13.09 31.36 -14.30
N TRP A 455 -12.02 32.08 -14.00
CA TRP A 455 -11.00 32.44 -14.99
C TRP A 455 -9.61 32.43 -14.39
N THR A 456 -8.60 32.34 -15.26
CA THR A 456 -7.18 32.35 -14.85
C THR A 456 -6.40 33.30 -15.74
N GLU A 457 -5.59 34.16 -15.13
CA GLU A 457 -4.67 35.06 -15.81
C GLU A 457 -3.21 34.64 -15.55
N ILE A 458 -2.49 34.30 -16.61
CA ILE A 458 -1.04 34.03 -16.53
C ILE A 458 -0.32 35.37 -16.41
N ILE A 459 0.35 35.58 -15.28
CA ILE A 459 1.05 36.82 -14.96
C ILE A 459 2.34 36.94 -15.78
N GLY A 460 3.09 35.84 -15.95
CA GLY A 460 4.30 35.77 -16.80
C GLY A 460 5.39 36.82 -16.50
N GLY A 461 5.42 37.37 -15.28
CA GLY A 461 6.28 38.49 -14.90
C GLY A 461 5.60 39.85 -14.73
N ASN A 462 4.35 40.02 -15.18
CA ASN A 462 3.62 41.29 -15.16
C ASN A 462 3.08 41.70 -13.77
N SER A 463 3.77 41.33 -12.69
CA SER A 463 3.50 41.82 -11.33
C SER A 463 4.48 42.91 -10.95
N THR A 464 4.00 43.90 -10.20
CA THR A 464 4.83 44.99 -9.67
C THR A 464 5.53 44.52 -8.41
N ASP A 465 6.86 44.64 -8.37
CA ASP A 465 7.64 44.41 -7.15
C ASP A 465 7.45 45.60 -6.19
N ASN A 466 7.02 45.31 -4.96
CA ASN A 466 6.77 46.36 -3.96
C ASN A 466 8.04 46.70 -3.15
N GLY A 467 9.13 45.94 -3.31
CA GLY A 467 10.42 46.18 -2.62
C GLY A 467 10.48 45.71 -1.17
N ASP A 468 9.49 44.95 -0.71
CA ASP A 468 9.36 44.41 0.65
C ASP A 468 9.18 42.88 0.68
N GLY A 469 9.47 42.20 -0.44
CA GLY A 469 9.24 40.77 -0.64
C GLY A 469 7.84 40.43 -1.16
N THR A 470 6.94 41.42 -1.27
CA THR A 470 5.62 41.24 -1.89
C THR A 470 5.58 41.77 -3.31
N ARG A 471 4.64 41.24 -4.10
CA ARG A 471 4.36 41.65 -5.47
C ARG A 471 2.87 41.87 -5.64
N THR A 472 2.50 42.86 -6.44
CA THR A 472 1.09 43.17 -6.73
C THR A 472 0.79 42.93 -8.20
N TYR A 473 -0.24 42.13 -8.47
CA TYR A 473 -0.81 41.94 -9.80
C TYR A 473 -2.21 42.54 -9.88
N MET A 474 -2.47 43.35 -10.91
CA MET A 474 -3.81 43.84 -11.22
C MET A 474 -4.37 43.00 -12.35
N LEU A 475 -5.55 42.41 -12.14
CA LEU A 475 -6.20 41.58 -13.14
C LEU A 475 -6.70 42.43 -14.30
N ASN A 476 -6.63 41.87 -15.50
CA ASN A 476 -7.15 42.49 -16.71
C ASN A 476 -8.67 42.36 -16.78
N GLN A 477 -9.21 41.26 -16.27
CA GLN A 477 -10.64 41.02 -16.23
C GLN A 477 -11.27 41.63 -14.97
N ALA A 478 -12.33 42.42 -15.19
CA ALA A 478 -13.17 42.93 -14.12
C ALA A 478 -14.10 41.83 -13.60
N ILE A 479 -14.45 41.91 -12.32
CA ILE A 479 -15.54 41.12 -11.75
C ILE A 479 -16.84 41.50 -12.51
N PRO A 480 -17.70 40.54 -12.87
CA PRO A 480 -18.96 40.83 -13.54
C PRO A 480 -19.79 41.88 -12.80
N ALA A 481 -20.48 42.74 -13.53
CA ALA A 481 -21.26 43.82 -12.93
C ALA A 481 -22.48 43.32 -12.13
N ASP A 482 -22.94 42.10 -12.42
CA ASP A 482 -24.01 41.36 -11.74
C ASP A 482 -23.48 40.32 -10.75
N ALA A 483 -22.16 40.29 -10.51
CA ALA A 483 -21.56 39.39 -9.53
C ALA A 483 -22.10 39.66 -8.12
N VAL A 484 -22.28 38.58 -7.38
CA VAL A 484 -22.72 38.59 -5.99
C VAL A 484 -21.82 37.69 -5.15
N GLY A 485 -21.99 37.75 -3.84
CA GLY A 485 -21.40 36.82 -2.88
C GLY A 485 -19.94 37.12 -2.57
N THR A 486 -19.24 36.05 -2.21
CA THR A 486 -17.80 35.99 -1.94
C THR A 486 -17.09 35.22 -3.03
N TRP A 487 -15.88 35.64 -3.37
CA TRP A 487 -15.09 35.06 -4.46
C TRP A 487 -13.73 34.60 -3.94
N ALA A 488 -13.24 33.49 -4.49
CA ALA A 488 -11.93 32.91 -4.21
C ALA A 488 -10.90 33.39 -5.23
N PHE A 489 -9.69 33.68 -4.75
CA PHE A 489 -8.53 34.10 -5.52
C PHE A 489 -7.40 33.14 -5.17
N GLY A 490 -6.94 32.37 -6.16
CA GLY A 490 -5.85 31.41 -6.02
C GLY A 490 -4.60 31.89 -6.75
N ILE A 491 -3.42 31.59 -6.19
CA ILE A 491 -2.15 31.72 -6.91
C ILE A 491 -1.61 30.34 -7.21
N GLU A 492 -1.10 30.17 -8.42
CA GLU A 492 -0.35 29.00 -8.83
C GLU A 492 1.00 29.42 -9.42
N ALA A 493 2.07 28.73 -9.02
CA ALA A 493 3.38 28.93 -9.61
C ALA A 493 4.10 27.59 -9.82
N ARG A 494 4.78 27.46 -10.96
CA ARG A 494 5.58 26.29 -11.29
C ARG A 494 6.90 26.68 -11.95
N GLY A 495 7.99 26.14 -11.41
CA GLY A 495 9.33 26.30 -11.95
C GLY A 495 9.57 25.48 -13.22
N ASN A 496 10.75 25.65 -13.80
CA ASN A 496 11.25 24.69 -14.77
C ASN A 496 11.53 23.36 -14.06
N GLY A 497 11.34 22.24 -14.75
CA GLY A 497 11.77 20.94 -14.23
C GLY A 497 13.28 20.93 -14.01
N ILE A 498 13.72 20.39 -12.88
CA ILE A 498 15.15 20.09 -12.70
C ILE A 498 15.43 18.84 -13.51
N ALA A 499 16.32 18.94 -14.51
CA ALA A 499 16.63 17.85 -15.44
C ALA A 499 17.52 16.75 -14.82
N GLU A 500 18.00 16.96 -13.58
CA GLU A 500 18.93 16.06 -12.89
C GLU A 500 18.31 14.78 -12.34
N PHE A 501 16.98 14.72 -12.24
CA PHE A 501 16.28 13.57 -11.69
C PHE A 501 15.44 12.92 -12.79
N ASP A 502 15.51 11.59 -12.89
CA ASP A 502 14.86 10.78 -13.92
C ASP A 502 13.39 11.20 -14.15
N GLY A 503 13.16 11.96 -15.23
CA GLY A 503 11.94 12.72 -15.50
C GLY A 503 11.95 14.15 -14.94
N ALA A 504 11.95 15.15 -15.82
CA ALA A 504 11.87 16.57 -15.45
C ALA A 504 10.61 16.85 -14.59
N ARG A 505 10.78 17.00 -13.27
CA ARG A 505 9.69 17.34 -12.34
C ARG A 505 9.85 18.80 -11.92
N ALA A 506 8.87 19.62 -12.26
CA ALA A 506 8.82 21.03 -11.88
C ALA A 506 8.67 21.18 -10.36
N ALA A 507 9.34 22.17 -9.78
CA ALA A 507 8.99 22.69 -8.47
C ALA A 507 7.60 23.33 -8.56
N LEU A 508 6.72 23.02 -7.60
CA LEU A 508 5.33 23.48 -7.56
C LEU A 508 5.10 24.21 -6.24
N VAL A 509 4.36 25.31 -6.31
CA VAL A 509 3.86 25.99 -5.12
C VAL A 509 2.65 25.23 -4.54
N ALA A 510 2.54 25.19 -3.22
CA ALA A 510 1.25 24.94 -2.57
C ALA A 510 0.31 26.12 -2.86
N ASN A 511 -0.71 25.93 -3.71
CA ASN A 511 -1.54 27.02 -4.24
C ASN A 511 -2.37 27.73 -3.15
N PRO A 512 -1.97 28.92 -2.64
CA PRO A 512 -2.75 29.61 -1.62
C PRO A 512 -4.05 30.13 -2.23
N VAL A 513 -5.12 30.12 -1.43
CA VAL A 513 -6.42 30.69 -1.79
C VAL A 513 -6.83 31.72 -0.74
N ALA A 514 -7.17 32.92 -1.19
CA ALA A 514 -7.76 33.97 -0.38
C ALA A 514 -9.21 34.21 -0.82
N TYR A 515 -10.07 34.54 0.14
CA TYR A 515 -11.47 34.86 -0.12
C TYR A 515 -11.70 36.36 0.05
N ALA A 516 -12.45 36.96 -0.86
CA ALA A 516 -12.79 38.37 -0.81
C ALA A 516 -14.28 38.58 -1.09
N ALA A 517 -14.90 39.45 -0.27
CA ALA A 517 -16.29 39.81 -0.43
C ALA A 517 -16.46 40.69 -1.69
N VAL A 518 -17.42 40.31 -2.54
CA VAL A 518 -17.83 41.11 -3.71
C VAL A 518 -19.08 41.91 -3.37
N THR A 519 -20.12 41.24 -2.85
CA THR A 519 -21.30 41.92 -2.29
C THR A 519 -21.61 41.51 -0.85
N ASP A 520 -20.98 40.46 -0.33
CA ASP A 520 -21.19 40.03 1.05
C ASP A 520 -20.59 41.04 2.04
N ALA A 521 -21.07 40.99 3.29
CA ALA A 521 -20.53 41.86 4.34
C ALA A 521 -19.11 41.45 4.77
N ALA A 522 -18.77 40.18 4.60
CA ALA A 522 -17.46 39.58 4.85
C ALA A 522 -17.31 38.31 3.98
N PRO A 523 -16.08 37.91 3.65
CA PRO A 523 -15.80 36.65 2.96
C PRO A 523 -16.24 35.41 3.72
#